data_AF-X0TGD5-F1
#
_entry.id   AF-X0TGD5-F1
#
_cell.length_a   1.000
_cell.length_b   1.000
_cell.length_c   1.000
_cell.angle_alpha   90.00
_cell.angle_beta   90.00
_cell.angle_gamma   90.00
#
_symmetry.space_group_name_H-M   'P 1'
#
loop_
_entity.id
_entity.type
_entity.pdbx_description
1 polymer ?
#
loop_
_entity_poly.entity_id
_entity_poly.type
_entity_poly.pdbx_seq_one_letter_code
_entity_poly.pdbx_strand_id
1 'polypeptide(L)'
;LPAIGLIVGGTGKLCSGTGTNITVSASVIGTDYQLRNDAGDINVGAAVSGDGGLINLPTGNLAATTTFNVYATIVATSCSAELTETEVVTVDPLPAIGLTVGGTGTICSGTGTNITVSTSVIG
;
A
#
# COMPACT_ATOMS: atom_id res chain seq x y z
N LEU A 1 -26.24 9.37 -3.47
CA LEU A 1 -25.08 8.79 -2.78
C LEU A 1 -24.01 9.90 -2.77
N PRO A 2 -23.50 10.35 -1.63
CA PRO A 2 -22.56 11.47 -1.61
C PRO A 2 -21.26 11.01 -2.30
N ALA A 3 -20.77 11.83 -3.23
CA ALA A 3 -19.47 11.65 -3.85
C ALA A 3 -18.41 12.04 -2.80
N ILE A 4 -17.99 11.06 -2.04
CA ILE A 4 -16.93 11.18 -1.03
C ILE A 4 -15.61 11.09 -1.82
N GLY A 5 -14.89 12.21 -1.91
CA GLY A 5 -13.56 12.22 -2.51
C GLY A 5 -12.61 11.40 -1.64
N LEU A 6 -12.12 10.28 -2.15
CA LEU A 6 -11.01 9.58 -1.54
C LEU A 6 -9.75 10.37 -1.88
N ILE A 7 -8.92 10.64 -0.88
CA ILE A 7 -7.58 11.20 -1.12
C ILE A 7 -6.61 10.25 -0.43
N VAL A 8 -5.69 9.65 -1.19
CA VAL A 8 -4.59 8.91 -0.58
C VAL A 8 -3.75 9.82 0.31
N GLY A 9 -3.70 9.48 1.60
CA GLY A 9 -2.70 9.99 2.54
C GLY A 9 -1.38 9.26 2.35
N GLY A 10 -0.78 9.34 1.17
CA GLY A 10 0.50 8.68 0.91
C GLY A 10 0.74 8.27 -0.54
N THR A 11 0.93 9.25 -1.43
CA THR A 11 1.48 9.00 -2.78
C THR A 11 3.00 8.77 -2.75
N GLY A 12 3.53 8.32 -1.61
CA GLY A 12 4.95 8.08 -1.40
C GLY A 12 5.26 6.63 -1.68
N LYS A 13 6.20 6.39 -2.60
CA LYS A 13 6.78 5.07 -2.86
C LYS A 13 7.18 4.44 -1.52
N LEU A 14 6.51 3.36 -1.15
CA LEU A 14 6.61 2.76 0.18
C LEU A 14 7.63 1.62 0.15
N CYS A 15 8.49 1.50 1.16
CA CYS A 15 9.41 0.35 1.22
C CYS A 15 8.63 -0.93 1.56
N SER A 16 8.99 -2.06 0.94
CA SER A 16 8.39 -3.35 1.28
C SER A 16 8.45 -3.64 2.79
N GLY A 17 7.34 -4.11 3.33
CA GLY A 17 7.17 -4.38 4.75
C GLY A 17 6.77 -3.15 5.57
N THR A 18 6.43 -2.03 4.95
CA THR A 18 5.81 -0.87 5.64
C THR A 18 4.38 -0.65 5.14
N GLY A 19 3.59 0.13 5.90
CA GLY A 19 2.19 0.42 5.61
C GLY A 19 1.93 1.92 5.53
N THR A 20 0.80 2.31 4.93
CA THR A 20 0.34 3.70 4.89
C THR A 20 -1.13 3.79 5.30
N ASN A 21 -1.70 5.00 5.29
CA ASN A 21 -3.13 5.22 5.50
C ASN A 21 -3.78 5.73 4.21
N ILE A 22 -4.93 5.16 3.88
CA ILE A 22 -5.84 5.72 2.88
C ILE A 22 -6.81 6.63 3.62
N THR A 23 -7.03 7.85 3.13
CA THR A 23 -7.88 8.81 3.83
C THR A 23 -9.18 9.03 3.09
N VAL A 24 -10.28 8.98 3.83
CA VAL A 24 -11.60 9.29 3.31
C VAL A 24 -11.93 10.71 3.76
N SER A 25 -11.97 11.65 2.82
CA SER A 25 -12.32 13.03 3.13
C SER A 25 -13.83 13.21 3.24
N ALA A 26 -14.30 14.00 4.21
CA ALA A 26 -15.73 14.23 4.45
C ALA A 26 -16.53 12.92 4.66
N SER A 27 -16.04 12.07 5.57
CA SER A 27 -16.77 10.88 6.04
C SER A 27 -18.11 11.26 6.66
N VAL A 28 -19.08 10.34 6.60
CA VAL A 28 -20.44 10.57 7.08
C VAL A 28 -20.62 9.87 8.43
N ILE A 29 -21.08 10.62 9.45
CA ILE A 29 -21.41 10.05 10.76
C ILE A 29 -22.51 8.98 10.60
N GLY A 30 -22.31 7.84 11.24
CA GLY A 30 -23.23 6.70 11.15
C GLY A 30 -23.01 5.83 9.92
N THR A 31 -21.90 6.01 9.21
CA THR A 31 -21.42 5.11 8.15
C THR A 31 -20.08 4.51 8.56
N ASP A 32 -19.95 3.19 8.48
CA ASP A 32 -18.69 2.47 8.67
C ASP A 32 -17.98 2.29 7.33
N TYR A 33 -16.68 2.58 7.32
CA TYR A 33 -15.81 2.50 6.15
C TYR A 33 -14.83 1.35 6.32
N GLN A 34 -14.94 0.34 5.46
CA GLN A 34 -14.04 -0.80 5.41
C GLN A 34 -13.09 -0.64 4.23
N LEU A 35 -11.79 -0.62 4.51
CA LEU A 35 -10.78 -0.74 3.47
C LEU A 35 -10.78 -2.17 2.92
N ARG A 36 -10.67 -2.33 1.61
CA ARG A 36 -10.52 -3.65 0.98
C ARG A 36 -9.44 -3.63 -0.09
N ASN A 37 -8.84 -4.79 -0.33
CA ASN A 37 -8.09 -4.98 -1.57
C ASN A 37 -9.08 -4.98 -2.75
N ASP A 38 -8.72 -4.32 -3.84
CA ASP A 38 -9.62 -4.18 -4.98
C ASP A 38 -9.72 -5.47 -5.80
N ALA A 39 -8.62 -6.21 -5.90
CA ALA A 39 -8.55 -7.42 -6.73
C ALA A 39 -9.47 -8.57 -6.26
N GLY A 40 -9.93 -8.56 -5.01
CA GLY A 40 -10.78 -9.63 -4.46
C GLY A 40 -11.78 -9.18 -3.42
N ASP A 41 -11.98 -7.88 -3.24
CA ASP A 41 -12.86 -7.30 -2.21
C ASP A 41 -12.60 -7.84 -0.80
N ILE A 42 -11.34 -8.12 -0.48
CA ILE A 42 -10.93 -8.67 0.81
C ILE A 42 -10.70 -7.54 1.79
N ASN A 43 -11.38 -7.60 2.94
CA ASN A 43 -11.23 -6.62 4.00
C ASN A 43 -9.79 -6.52 4.51
N VAL A 44 -9.31 -5.28 4.65
CA VAL A 44 -7.99 -4.93 5.15
C VAL A 44 -8.17 -4.15 6.44
N GLY A 45 -7.70 -4.72 7.55
CA GLY A 45 -7.89 -4.13 8.87
C GLY A 45 -9.36 -4.10 9.31
N ALA A 46 -9.63 -3.31 10.35
CA ALA A 46 -10.98 -3.10 10.87
C ALA A 46 -11.69 -1.95 10.15
N ALA A 47 -13.03 -1.99 10.10
CA ALA A 47 -13.82 -0.86 9.65
C ALA A 47 -13.67 0.34 10.60
N VAL A 48 -13.69 1.54 10.04
CA VAL A 48 -13.59 2.80 10.76
C VAL A 48 -14.89 3.57 10.60
N SER A 49 -15.50 3.95 11.72
CA SER A 49 -16.71 4.76 11.70
C SER A 49 -16.41 6.19 11.26
N GLY A 50 -17.25 6.72 10.36
CA GLY A 50 -17.17 8.11 9.93
C GLY A 50 -17.45 9.07 11.08
N ASP A 51 -16.71 10.18 11.10
CA ASP A 51 -16.76 11.20 12.15
C ASP A 51 -17.27 12.56 11.64
N GLY A 52 -17.67 12.65 10.36
CA GLY A 52 -18.07 13.93 9.73
C GLY A 52 -16.89 14.66 9.09
N GLY A 53 -15.67 14.17 9.29
CA GLY A 53 -14.41 14.76 8.83
C GLY A 53 -13.54 13.75 8.09
N LEU A 54 -12.22 13.90 8.19
CA LEU A 54 -11.26 13.01 7.56
C LEU A 54 -11.00 11.82 8.47
N ILE A 55 -11.19 10.60 7.94
CA ILE A 55 -10.84 9.36 8.62
C ILE A 55 -9.67 8.66 7.93
N ASN A 56 -8.90 7.90 8.70
CA ASN A 56 -7.73 7.16 8.24
C ASN A 56 -8.03 5.65 8.24
N LEU A 57 -7.77 5.00 7.12
CA LEU A 57 -7.88 3.56 6.92
C LEU A 57 -6.47 2.96 6.74
N PRO A 58 -5.91 2.28 7.74
CA PRO A 58 -4.57 1.73 7.64
C PRO A 58 -4.52 0.54 6.67
N THR A 59 -3.56 0.55 5.74
CA THR A 59 -3.36 -0.56 4.78
C THR A 59 -2.72 -1.78 5.42
N GLY A 60 -2.13 -1.63 6.61
CA GLY A 60 -1.18 -2.60 7.15
C GLY A 60 0.12 -2.67 6.32
N ASN A 61 1.02 -3.58 6.70
CA ASN A 61 2.30 -3.76 6.01
C ASN A 61 2.08 -4.38 4.63
N LEU A 62 2.62 -3.74 3.58
CA LEU A 62 2.50 -4.18 2.20
C LEU A 62 3.83 -4.74 1.70
N ALA A 63 3.77 -5.91 1.05
CA ALA A 63 4.93 -6.55 0.43
C ALA A 63 5.02 -6.30 -1.09
N ALA A 64 3.93 -5.84 -1.70
CA ALA A 64 3.83 -5.56 -3.13
C ALA A 64 2.83 -4.41 -3.37
N THR A 65 2.96 -3.76 -4.53
CA THR A 65 2.00 -2.75 -4.99
C THR A 65 0.59 -3.31 -4.96
N THR A 66 -0.31 -2.61 -4.29
CA THR A 66 -1.69 -3.07 -4.05
C THR A 66 -2.66 -1.93 -4.35
N THR A 67 -3.73 -2.24 -5.08
CA THR A 67 -4.87 -1.35 -5.27
C THR A 67 -5.92 -1.63 -4.21
N PHE A 68 -6.46 -0.57 -3.61
CA PHE A 68 -7.50 -0.64 -2.60
C PHE A 68 -8.76 0.09 -3.05
N ASN A 69 -9.89 -0.41 -2.58
CA ASN A 69 -11.18 0.27 -2.62
C ASN A 69 -11.71 0.44 -1.20
N VAL A 70 -12.75 1.26 -1.04
CA VAL A 70 -13.41 1.47 0.26
C VAL A 70 -14.88 1.09 0.14
N TYR A 71 -15.35 0.29 1.10
CA TYR A 71 -16.74 -0.12 1.22
C TYR A 71 -17.40 0.60 2.39
N ALA A 72 -18.40 1.42 2.09
CA ALA A 72 -19.16 2.17 3.08
C ALA A 72 -20.46 1.44 3.42
N THR A 73 -20.78 1.32 4.70
CA THR A 73 -22.03 0.72 5.21
C THR A 73 -22.71 1.66 6.19
N ILE A 74 -23.96 2.05 5.91
CA ILE A 74 -24.77 2.87 6.82
C ILE A 74 -25.23 1.98 7.97
N VAL A 75 -24.82 2.29 9.20
CA VAL A 75 -25.08 1.47 10.39
C VAL A 75 -26.59 1.33 10.66
N ALA A 76 -27.36 2.39 10.45
CA ALA A 76 -28.78 2.42 10.75
C ALA A 76 -29.65 1.61 9.79
N THR A 77 -29.24 1.45 8.53
CA THR A 77 -30.06 0.79 7.49
C THR A 77 -29.40 -0.45 6.89
N SER A 78 -28.13 -0.70 7.23
CA SER A 78 -27.27 -1.70 6.59
C SER A 78 -27.13 -1.52 5.07
N CYS A 79 -27.54 -0.36 4.53
CA CYS A 79 -27.30 -0.04 3.13
C CYS A 79 -25.81 0.17 2.93
N SER A 80 -25.24 -0.48 1.95
CA SER A 80 -23.83 -0.40 1.66
C SER A 80 -23.56 -0.08 0.21
N ALA A 81 -22.43 0.58 -0.03
CA ALA A 81 -21.96 0.92 -1.35
C ALA A 81 -20.42 0.95 -1.35
N GLU A 82 -19.86 0.49 -2.45
CA GLU A 82 -18.45 0.70 -2.74
C GLU A 82 -18.24 2.12 -3.28
N LEU A 83 -17.20 2.79 -2.79
CA LEU A 83 -16.79 4.08 -3.33
C LEU A 83 -16.14 3.85 -4.71
N THR A 84 -16.44 4.71 -5.68
CA THR A 84 -15.91 4.59 -7.04
C THR A 84 -14.42 4.91 -7.17
N GLU A 85 -13.87 5.60 -6.19
CA GLU A 85 -12.44 5.92 -6.14
C GLU A 85 -11.65 4.73 -5.61
N THR A 86 -10.65 4.32 -6.40
CA THR A 86 -9.67 3.29 -6.02
C THR A 86 -8.32 3.93 -5.87
N GLU A 87 -7.50 3.40 -4.97
CA GLU A 87 -6.23 3.99 -4.62
C GLU A 87 -5.10 2.98 -4.74
N VAL A 88 -4.05 3.34 -5.47
CA VAL A 88 -2.91 2.47 -5.74
C VAL A 88 -1.77 2.84 -4.80
N VAL A 89 -1.41 1.92 -3.91
CA VAL A 89 -0.23 2.08 -3.05
C VAL A 89 0.92 1.32 -3.69
N THR A 90 1.89 2.06 -4.23
CA THR A 90 3.08 1.50 -4.85
C THR A 90 4.13 1.13 -3.80
N VAL A 91 4.54 -0.13 -3.79
CA VAL A 91 5.59 -0.63 -2.90
C VAL A 91 6.83 -0.93 -3.72
N ASP A 92 7.96 -0.37 -3.30
CA ASP A 92 9.26 -0.70 -3.85
C ASP A 92 9.77 -2.00 -3.19
N PRO A 93 9.98 -3.09 -3.95
CA PRO A 93 10.51 -4.31 -3.39
C PRO A 93 11.91 -4.09 -2.82
N LEU A 94 12.14 -4.60 -1.61
CA LEU A 94 13.51 -4.61 -1.08
C LEU A 94 14.41 -5.43 -2.02
N PRO A 95 15.67 -5.01 -2.23
CA PRO A 95 16.66 -5.81 -2.95
C PRO A 95 16.72 -7.22 -2.35
N ALA A 96 16.60 -8.24 -3.19
CA ALA A 96 16.66 -9.62 -2.73
C ALA A 96 18.03 -9.88 -2.05
N ILE A 97 17.99 -10.47 -0.85
CA ILE A 97 19.16 -10.77 -0.02
C ILE A 97 20.07 -11.86 -0.65
N GLY A 98 19.65 -12.42 -1.79
CA GLY A 98 20.40 -13.37 -2.62
C GLY A 98 21.28 -12.71 -3.68
N LEU A 99 21.79 -11.50 -3.45
CA LEU A 99 22.78 -10.86 -4.32
C LEU A 99 24.02 -11.76 -4.41
N THR A 100 24.12 -12.56 -5.45
CA THR A 100 25.34 -13.31 -5.74
C THR A 100 26.40 -12.32 -6.17
N VAL A 101 27.33 -12.02 -5.26
CA VAL A 101 28.56 -11.29 -5.60
C VAL A 101 29.40 -12.21 -6.48
N GLY A 102 29.44 -11.89 -7.78
CA GLY A 102 30.33 -12.54 -8.73
C GLY A 102 31.72 -11.94 -8.61
N GLY A 103 32.66 -12.72 -8.08
CA GLY A 103 34.08 -12.41 -8.02
C GLY A 103 34.89 -13.70 -8.05
N THR A 104 34.98 -14.34 -9.20
CA THR A 104 35.77 -15.58 -9.34
C THR A 104 37.23 -15.22 -9.59
N GLY A 105 38.06 -15.29 -8.56
CA GLY A 105 39.50 -15.36 -8.76
C GLY A 105 40.33 -14.92 -7.56
N THR A 106 41.35 -15.72 -7.24
CA THR A 106 42.47 -15.32 -6.39
C THR A 106 43.15 -14.09 -7.01
N ILE A 107 43.22 -13.00 -6.26
CA ILE A 107 43.80 -11.73 -6.74
C ILE A 107 45.27 -11.68 -6.34
N CYS A 108 46.15 -11.29 -7.26
CA CYS A 108 47.56 -11.04 -6.94
C CYS A 108 47.74 -9.61 -6.37
N SER A 109 48.69 -9.43 -5.45
CA SER A 109 49.02 -8.11 -4.91
C SER A 109 49.35 -7.12 -6.05
N GLY A 110 48.65 -5.99 -6.09
CA GLY A 110 48.83 -4.96 -7.11
C GLY A 110 47.91 -5.06 -8.34
N THR A 111 47.00 -6.04 -8.40
CA THR A 111 46.00 -6.15 -9.47
C THR A 111 44.60 -5.78 -8.97
N GLY A 112 43.87 -4.97 -9.75
CA GLY A 112 42.47 -4.65 -9.51
C GLY A 112 41.55 -5.71 -10.08
N THR A 113 40.44 -6.01 -9.40
CA THR A 113 39.37 -6.87 -9.91
C THR A 113 38.06 -6.10 -9.98
N ASN A 114 37.23 -6.44 -10.97
CA ASN A 114 35.88 -5.89 -11.09
C ASN A 114 34.91 -6.82 -10.37
N ILE A 115 34.25 -6.31 -9.33
CA ILE A 115 33.12 -6.99 -8.70
C ILE A 115 31.87 -6.63 -9.48
N THR A 116 31.18 -7.63 -10.01
CA THR A 116 29.90 -7.44 -10.71
C THR A 116 28.75 -7.85 -9.82
N VAL A 117 27.79 -6.93 -9.68
CA VAL A 117 26.53 -7.16 -8.98
C VAL A 117 25.46 -7.29 -10.06
N SER A 118 25.06 -8.52 -10.37
CA SER A 118 24.27 -8.80 -11.59
C SER A 118 22.77 -8.50 -11.48
N THR A 119 22.26 -8.02 -10.35
CA THR A 119 20.86 -7.58 -10.25
C THR A 119 20.74 -6.43 -9.26
N SER A 120 21.05 -5.21 -9.70
CA SER A 120 20.51 -4.04 -9.00
C SER A 120 19.02 -4.02 -9.29
N VAL A 121 18.19 -4.17 -8.25
CA VAL A 121 16.77 -3.83 -8.40
C VAL A 121 16.69 -2.34 -8.72
N ILE A 122 15.87 -2.01 -9.69
CA ILE A 122 15.59 -0.63 -10.09
C ILE A 122 14.61 -0.10 -9.05
N GLY A 123 15.12 0.72 -8.13
CA GLY A 123 14.30 1.51 -7.21
C GLY A 123 13.70 2.73 -7.88
#